data_AF-A0A838J485-F1
#
_entry.id   AF-A0A838J485-F1
#
_cell.length_a   1.000
_cell.length_b   1.000
_cell.length_c   1.000
_cell.angle_alpha   90.00
_cell.angle_beta   90.00
_cell.angle_gamma   90.00
#
_symmetry.space_group_name_H-M   'P 1'
#
loop_
_entity.id
_entity.type
_entity.pdbx_description
1 polymer ?
#
loop_
_entity_poly.entity_id
_entity_poly.type
_entity_poly.pdbx_seq_one_letter_code
_entity_poly.pdbx_strand_id
1 'polypeptide(L)'
;MRATVLTRILLFLSSYFPLFVIFGLLWYEKHFWLAVSVWVASVLTLLALAGYLLSVRRTNQRKLGKVMSVERKDGEVMGYVASYLIPFVTFSIDNEHGQVSVPQVSALVIFLLVLLVIYVNSNMIYINPVLTIFGYHLYSVEIEHGGREVYYLARKAVRRGESIRYVRLSDDIYLER
;
A
#
# COMPACT_ATOMS: atom_id res chain seq x y z
N MET A 1 10.14 19.03 -13.54
CA MET A 1 9.63 20.03 -12.58
C MET A 1 9.57 19.37 -11.21
N ARG A 2 10.22 19.95 -10.19
CA ARG A 2 10.02 19.50 -8.81
C ARG A 2 8.58 19.84 -8.42
N ALA A 3 7.87 18.91 -7.77
CA ALA A 3 6.57 19.20 -7.19
C ALA A 3 6.71 20.41 -6.25
N THR A 4 5.79 21.37 -6.37
CA THR A 4 5.75 22.53 -5.47
C THR A 4 5.48 22.05 -4.04
N VAL A 5 5.89 22.84 -3.05
CA VAL A 5 5.68 22.50 -1.64
C VAL A 5 4.21 22.21 -1.35
N LEU A 6 3.29 22.99 -1.95
CA LEU A 6 1.85 22.77 -1.85
C LEU A 6 1.42 21.39 -2.35
N THR A 7 1.90 20.95 -3.53
CA THR A 7 1.57 19.62 -4.06
C THR A 7 2.06 18.52 -3.12
N ARG A 8 3.24 18.67 -2.52
CA ARG A 8 3.78 17.68 -1.57
C ARG A 8 2.93 17.60 -0.31
N ILE A 9 2.51 18.74 0.23
CA ILE A 9 1.63 18.82 1.41
C ILE A 9 0.27 18.19 1.11
N LEU A 10 -0.34 18.49 -0.04
CA LEU A 10 -1.61 17.91 -0.44
C LEU A 10 -1.53 16.39 -0.61
N LEU A 11 -0.49 15.89 -1.28
CA LEU A 11 -0.27 14.45 -1.44
C LEU A 11 -0.04 13.80 -0.08
N PHE A 12 0.78 14.39 0.78
CA PHE A 12 1.01 13.91 2.14
C PHE A 12 -0.31 13.79 2.92
N LEU A 13 -1.08 14.88 3.04
CA LEU A 13 -2.35 14.88 3.78
C LEU A 13 -3.33 13.83 3.22
N SER A 14 -3.39 13.69 1.89
CA SER A 14 -4.25 12.70 1.25
C SER A 14 -3.85 11.26 1.55
N SER A 15 -2.56 10.97 1.70
CA SER A 15 -2.07 9.63 2.07
C SER A 15 -2.49 9.22 3.49
N TYR A 16 -2.77 10.19 4.37
CA TYR A 16 -3.23 9.94 5.74
C TYR A 16 -4.77 9.89 5.85
N PHE A 17 -5.50 9.97 4.73
CA PHE A 17 -6.96 9.85 4.70
C PHE A 17 -7.50 8.62 5.47
N PRO A 18 -6.95 7.40 5.30
CA PRO A 18 -7.44 6.24 6.03
C PRO A 18 -7.31 6.39 7.55
N LEU A 19 -6.23 7.04 8.02
CA LEU A 19 -6.04 7.30 9.44
C LEU A 19 -7.04 8.32 9.98
N PHE A 20 -7.42 9.34 9.20
CA PHE A 20 -8.46 10.29 9.63
C PHE A 20 -9.83 9.61 9.78
N VAL A 21 -10.18 8.68 8.88
CA VAL A 21 -11.41 7.88 9.02
C VAL A 21 -11.39 7.09 10.33
N ILE A 22 -10.27 6.40 10.58
CA ILE A 22 -10.06 5.59 11.78
C ILE A 22 -10.14 6.44 13.06
N PHE A 23 -9.38 7.54 13.15
CA PHE A 23 -9.40 8.40 14.33
C PHE A 23 -10.77 9.02 14.59
N GLY A 24 -11.50 9.40 13.54
CA GLY A 24 -12.88 9.88 13.72
C GLY A 24 -13.79 8.80 14.31
N LEU A 25 -13.66 7.53 13.89
CA LEU A 25 -14.40 6.42 14.51
C LEU A 25 -13.97 6.17 15.96
N LEU A 26 -12.69 6.27 16.27
CA LEU A 26 -12.21 6.07 17.65
C LEU A 26 -12.67 7.15 18.61
N TRP A 27 -12.86 8.38 18.12
CA TRP A 27 -13.18 9.52 18.96
C TRP A 27 -14.67 9.88 18.97
N TYR A 28 -15.52 9.29 18.12
CA TYR A 28 -16.91 9.73 17.99
C TYR A 28 -17.70 9.61 19.30
N GLU A 29 -17.44 8.58 20.10
CA GLU A 29 -18.17 8.33 21.36
C GLU A 29 -17.77 9.31 22.46
N LYS A 30 -16.47 9.60 22.60
CA LYS A 30 -15.93 10.42 23.70
C LYS A 30 -15.81 11.90 23.35
N HIS A 31 -15.50 12.21 22.09
CA HIS A 31 -15.18 13.54 21.60
C HIS A 31 -15.84 13.79 20.25
N PHE A 32 -17.17 13.78 20.23
CA PHE A 32 -17.98 13.93 19.03
C PHE A 32 -17.53 15.09 18.12
N TRP A 33 -17.33 16.30 18.68
CA TRP A 33 -16.91 17.46 17.89
C TRP A 33 -15.51 17.32 17.28
N LEU A 34 -14.58 16.64 17.96
CA LEU A 34 -13.26 16.34 17.41
C LEU A 34 -13.36 15.28 16.30
N ALA A 35 -14.18 14.25 16.47
CA ALA A 35 -14.40 13.25 15.44
C ALA A 35 -14.99 13.87 14.16
N VAL A 36 -16.00 14.74 14.31
CA VAL A 36 -16.61 15.46 13.19
C VAL A 36 -15.60 16.37 12.50
N SER A 37 -14.77 17.11 13.26
CA SER A 37 -13.78 18.01 12.65
C SER A 37 -12.72 17.24 11.86
N VAL A 38 -12.29 16.07 12.35
CA VAL A 38 -11.37 15.17 11.65
C VAL A 38 -12.00 14.63 10.36
N TRP A 39 -13.25 14.19 10.38
CA TRP A 39 -13.94 13.73 9.17
C TRP A 39 -14.14 14.85 8.16
N VAL A 40 -14.50 16.06 8.60
CA VAL A 40 -14.61 17.23 7.72
C VAL A 40 -13.26 17.56 7.09
N ALA A 41 -12.18 17.59 7.87
CA ALA A 41 -10.82 17.82 7.36
C ALA A 41 -10.41 16.74 6.35
N SER A 42 -10.76 15.48 6.60
CA SER A 42 -10.51 14.35 5.71
C SER A 42 -11.19 14.53 4.35
N VAL A 43 -12.49 14.88 4.34
CA VAL A 43 -13.25 15.16 3.12
C VAL A 43 -12.68 16.35 2.37
N LEU A 44 -12.36 17.46 3.07
CA LEU A 44 -11.76 18.64 2.46
C LEU A 44 -10.42 18.33 1.79
N THR A 45 -9.60 17.47 2.40
CA THR A 45 -8.32 17.04 1.84
C THR A 45 -8.52 16.25 0.54
N LEU A 46 -9.49 15.33 0.49
CA LEU A 46 -9.81 14.58 -0.73
C LEU A 46 -10.36 15.49 -1.83
N LEU A 47 -11.24 16.44 -1.49
CA LEU A 47 -11.75 17.41 -2.44
C LEU A 47 -10.65 18.32 -3.00
N ALA A 48 -9.72 18.75 -2.15
CA ALA A 48 -8.56 19.53 -2.57
C ALA A 48 -7.65 18.73 -3.51
N LEU A 49 -7.37 17.46 -3.22
CA LEU A 49 -6.61 16.58 -4.10
C LEU A 49 -7.33 16.38 -5.45
N ALA A 50 -8.63 16.08 -5.42
CA ALA A 50 -9.42 15.89 -6.63
C ALA A 50 -9.44 17.16 -7.49
N GLY A 51 -9.69 18.31 -6.88
CA GLY A 51 -9.65 19.62 -7.55
C GLY A 51 -8.27 19.92 -8.14
N TYR A 52 -7.20 19.61 -7.42
CA TYR A 52 -5.83 19.74 -7.91
C TYR A 52 -5.57 18.85 -9.14
N LEU A 53 -5.91 17.56 -9.07
CA LEU A 53 -5.72 16.62 -10.18
C LEU A 53 -6.53 17.01 -11.42
N LEU A 54 -7.77 17.47 -11.23
CA LEU A 54 -8.62 17.97 -12.31
C LEU A 54 -8.05 19.25 -12.94
N SER A 55 -7.54 20.18 -12.12
CA SER A 55 -6.90 21.41 -12.60
C SER A 55 -5.64 21.11 -13.41
N VAL A 56 -4.79 20.19 -12.93
CA VAL A 56 -3.59 19.76 -13.67
C VAL A 56 -3.98 19.10 -14.99
N ARG A 57 -5.02 18.27 -15.03
CA ARG A 57 -5.50 17.64 -16.27
C ARG A 57 -6.03 18.65 -17.30
N ARG A 58 -6.58 19.80 -16.87
CA ARG A 58 -7.15 20.83 -17.74
C ARG A 58 -6.13 21.86 -18.24
N THR A 59 -5.23 22.30 -17.37
CA THR A 59 -4.32 23.43 -17.65
C THR A 59 -3.01 22.99 -18.30
N ASN A 60 -2.60 21.74 -18.09
CA ASN A 60 -1.31 21.27 -18.56
C ASN A 60 -1.41 20.87 -20.04
N GLN A 61 -0.66 21.55 -20.90
CA GLN A 61 -0.60 21.21 -22.33
C GLN A 61 -0.18 19.75 -22.49
N ARG A 62 -0.82 19.02 -23.41
CA ARG A 62 -0.51 17.62 -23.69
C ARG A 62 0.91 17.52 -24.27
N LYS A 63 1.89 17.25 -23.40
CA LYS A 63 3.26 16.96 -23.82
C LYS A 63 3.32 15.51 -24.27
N LEU A 64 3.72 15.28 -25.52
CA LEU A 64 4.02 13.95 -26.03
C LEU A 64 5.41 13.54 -25.55
N GLY A 65 5.53 12.34 -25.01
CA GLY A 65 6.80 11.74 -24.60
C GLY A 65 6.80 10.26 -24.95
N LYS A 66 7.94 9.74 -25.40
CA LYS A 66 8.14 8.30 -25.61
C LYS A 66 8.67 7.68 -24.33
N VAL A 67 8.01 6.62 -23.86
CA VAL A 67 8.48 5.84 -22.71
C VAL A 67 9.72 5.07 -23.13
N MET A 68 10.84 5.29 -22.44
CA MET A 68 12.13 4.65 -22.74
C MET A 68 12.44 3.46 -21.82
N SER A 69 11.89 3.47 -20.60
CA SER A 69 11.97 2.39 -19.63
C SER A 69 10.75 2.45 -18.70
N VAL A 70 10.39 1.31 -18.12
CA VAL A 70 9.29 1.20 -17.17
C VAL A 70 9.83 0.48 -15.94
N GLU A 71 9.76 1.14 -14.80
CA GLU A 71 10.08 0.55 -13.50
C GLU A 71 8.94 0.89 -12.55
N ARG A 72 8.43 -0.12 -11.85
CA ARG A 72 7.34 0.03 -10.89
C ARG A 72 7.94 0.33 -9.50
N LYS A 73 7.48 1.39 -8.83
CA LYS A 73 8.03 1.85 -7.54
C LYS A 73 7.26 1.35 -6.31
N ASP A 74 6.53 0.24 -6.47
CA ASP A 74 5.69 -0.33 -5.44
C ASP A 74 6.48 -0.89 -4.24
N GLY A 75 7.77 -1.25 -4.46
CA GLY A 75 8.66 -1.76 -3.41
C GLY A 75 8.85 -0.82 -2.22
N GLU A 76 8.75 0.50 -2.45
CA GLU A 76 8.92 1.53 -1.41
C GLU A 76 7.71 1.66 -0.47
N VAL A 77 6.57 1.05 -0.85
CA VAL A 77 5.32 1.11 -0.08
C VAL A 77 5.44 0.41 1.29
N MET A 78 6.44 -0.45 1.47
CA MET A 78 6.63 -1.27 2.68
C MET A 78 7.00 -0.42 3.88
N GLY A 79 7.88 0.56 3.67
CA GLY A 79 8.28 1.50 4.71
C GLY A 79 7.08 2.28 5.23
N TYR A 80 6.15 2.65 4.35
CA TYR A 80 4.92 3.34 4.71
C TYR A 80 3.96 2.43 5.50
N VAL A 81 3.73 1.20 5.02
CA VAL A 81 2.89 0.21 5.73
C VAL A 81 3.40 -0.04 7.15
N ALA A 82 4.72 -0.22 7.33
CA ALA A 82 5.31 -0.45 8.64
C ALA A 82 5.05 0.71 9.61
N SER A 83 5.13 1.96 9.14
CA SER A 83 4.82 3.13 9.97
C SER A 83 3.34 3.21 10.37
N TYR A 84 2.44 2.67 9.56
CA TYR A 84 1.03 2.58 9.90
C TYR A 84 0.70 1.47 10.88
N LEU A 85 1.59 0.49 11.12
CA LEU A 85 1.34 -0.58 12.09
C LEU A 85 1.51 -0.10 13.54
N ILE A 86 2.46 0.80 13.81
CA ILE A 86 2.82 1.21 15.18
C ILE A 86 1.60 1.67 16.00
N PRO A 87 0.71 2.55 15.49
CA PRO A 87 -0.46 2.97 16.25
C PRO A 87 -1.46 1.85 16.57
N PHE A 88 -1.43 0.74 15.82
CA PHE A 88 -2.36 -0.38 15.98
C PHE A 88 -1.80 -1.51 16.84
N VAL A 89 -0.47 -1.61 17.00
CA VAL A 89 0.14 -2.64 17.88
C VAL A 89 -0.25 -2.43 19.35
N THR A 90 -0.46 -1.18 19.77
CA THR A 90 -0.88 -0.83 21.13
C THR A 90 -2.39 -0.70 21.28
N PHE A 91 -3.16 -1.13 20.28
CA PHE A 91 -4.59 -0.89 20.22
C PHE A 91 -5.37 -1.94 20.99
N SER A 92 -6.22 -1.50 21.92
CA SER A 92 -7.14 -2.37 22.66
C SER A 92 -8.49 -2.46 21.92
N ILE A 93 -9.10 -3.64 21.94
CA ILE A 93 -10.47 -3.88 21.47
C ILE A 93 -11.51 -3.69 22.59
N ASP A 94 -11.06 -3.46 23.83
CA ASP A 94 -11.91 -3.26 24.98
C ASP A 94 -12.17 -1.77 25.27
N ASN A 95 -13.41 -1.45 25.63
CA ASN A 95 -13.81 -0.15 26.16
C ASN A 95 -13.38 0.01 27.64
N GLU A 96 -13.71 1.16 28.23
CA GLU A 96 -13.35 1.48 29.63
C GLU A 96 -13.95 0.50 30.67
N HIS A 97 -14.97 -0.26 30.28
CA HIS A 97 -15.64 -1.25 31.12
C HIS A 97 -15.16 -2.69 30.84
N GLY A 98 -14.10 -2.86 30.03
CA GLY A 98 -13.57 -4.18 29.66
C GLY A 98 -14.46 -4.97 28.69
N GLN A 99 -15.39 -4.29 27.99
CA GLN A 99 -16.25 -4.92 26.98
C GLN A 99 -15.77 -4.56 25.59
N VAL A 100 -15.96 -5.47 24.62
CA VAL A 100 -15.59 -5.24 23.23
C VAL A 100 -16.25 -3.97 22.69
N SER A 101 -15.43 -3.01 22.26
CA SER A 101 -15.86 -1.74 21.70
C SER A 101 -16.06 -1.87 20.19
N VAL A 102 -17.29 -1.61 19.73
CA VAL A 102 -17.63 -1.58 18.30
C VAL A 102 -16.75 -0.59 17.51
N PRO A 103 -16.55 0.67 17.94
CA PRO A 103 -15.65 1.58 17.24
C PRO A 103 -14.23 1.03 17.13
N GLN A 104 -13.70 0.41 18.18
CA GLN A 104 -12.33 -0.11 18.16
C GLN A 104 -12.18 -1.29 17.19
N VAL A 105 -13.12 -2.24 17.22
CA VAL A 105 -13.14 -3.35 16.26
C VAL A 105 -13.29 -2.81 14.83
N SER A 106 -14.15 -1.81 14.61
CA SER A 106 -14.33 -1.21 13.27
C SER A 106 -13.06 -0.54 12.75
N ALA A 107 -12.32 0.16 13.61
CA ALA A 107 -11.04 0.77 13.28
C ALA A 107 -10.00 -0.27 12.86
N LEU A 108 -9.92 -1.40 13.59
CA LEU A 108 -9.03 -2.50 13.26
C LEU A 108 -9.40 -3.14 11.91
N VAL A 109 -10.69 -3.36 11.64
CA VAL A 109 -11.15 -3.92 10.37
C VAL A 109 -10.81 -2.98 9.20
N ILE A 110 -11.06 -1.68 9.34
CA ILE A 110 -10.71 -0.70 8.30
C ILE A 110 -9.20 -0.66 8.08
N PHE A 111 -8.42 -0.71 9.15
CA PHE A 111 -6.96 -0.79 9.04
C PHE A 111 -6.50 -2.02 8.25
N LEU A 112 -7.04 -3.20 8.56
CA LEU A 112 -6.72 -4.44 7.84
C LEU A 112 -7.17 -4.39 6.36
N LEU A 113 -8.30 -3.76 6.06
CA LEU A 113 -8.75 -3.56 4.68
C LEU A 113 -7.81 -2.63 3.89
N VAL A 114 -7.37 -1.53 4.50
CA VAL A 114 -6.39 -0.61 3.89
C VAL A 114 -5.08 -1.36 3.65
N LEU A 115 -4.62 -2.12 4.63
CA LEU A 115 -3.42 -2.96 4.50
C LEU A 115 -3.57 -3.98 3.38
N LEU A 116 -4.73 -4.65 3.27
CA LEU A 116 -5.02 -5.61 2.21
C LEU A 116 -5.01 -4.95 0.82
N VAL A 117 -5.66 -3.79 0.68
CA VAL A 117 -5.68 -3.03 -0.58
C VAL A 117 -4.27 -2.66 -0.99
N ILE A 118 -3.46 -2.14 -0.07
CA ILE A 118 -2.05 -1.84 -0.33
C ILE A 118 -1.30 -3.11 -0.74
N TYR A 119 -1.46 -4.20 0.00
CA TYR A 119 -0.77 -5.47 -0.25
C TYR A 119 -1.03 -6.04 -1.65
N VAL A 120 -2.30 -6.10 -2.05
CA VAL A 120 -2.69 -6.63 -3.36
C VAL A 120 -2.23 -5.71 -4.50
N ASN A 121 -2.13 -4.40 -4.26
CA ASN A 121 -1.72 -3.44 -5.27
C ASN A 121 -0.21 -3.19 -5.34
N SER A 122 0.60 -3.60 -4.36
CA SER A 122 2.02 -3.24 -4.27
C SER A 122 3.02 -4.37 -4.56
N ASN A 123 2.64 -5.39 -5.34
CA ASN A 123 3.48 -6.56 -5.68
C ASN A 123 4.18 -7.22 -4.47
N MET A 124 3.61 -7.11 -3.25
CA MET A 124 4.20 -7.46 -1.94
C MET A 124 4.51 -8.94 -1.70
N ILE A 125 4.38 -9.79 -2.72
CA ILE A 125 4.54 -11.24 -2.56
C ILE A 125 5.94 -11.62 -2.02
N TYR A 126 6.93 -10.74 -2.21
CA TYR A 126 8.32 -10.91 -1.75
C TYR A 126 8.50 -10.92 -0.23
N ILE A 127 7.52 -10.48 0.56
CA ILE A 127 7.65 -10.39 2.03
C ILE A 127 6.87 -11.48 2.77
N ASN A 128 6.11 -12.35 2.10
CA ASN A 128 5.23 -13.28 2.79
C ASN A 128 6.02 -14.24 3.71
N PRO A 129 5.99 -14.05 5.05
CA PRO A 129 6.82 -14.82 5.98
C PRO A 129 6.39 -16.27 6.03
N VAL A 130 5.11 -16.55 5.74
CA VAL A 130 4.58 -17.91 5.67
C VAL A 130 5.25 -18.68 4.53
N LEU A 131 5.43 -18.06 3.35
CA LEU A 131 6.17 -18.69 2.24
C LEU A 131 7.61 -19.01 2.65
N THR A 132 8.30 -18.08 3.32
CA THR A 132 9.65 -18.27 3.84
C THR A 132 9.73 -19.38 4.89
N ILE A 133 8.76 -19.45 5.82
CA ILE A 133 8.65 -20.52 6.83
C ILE A 133 8.45 -21.88 6.15
N PHE A 134 7.66 -21.92 5.08
CA PHE A 134 7.53 -23.13 4.26
C PHE A 134 8.73 -23.39 3.35
N GLY A 135 9.80 -22.60 3.43
CA GLY A 135 11.06 -22.82 2.72
C GLY A 135 11.07 -22.29 1.29
N TYR A 136 10.11 -21.46 0.89
CA TYR A 136 10.14 -20.79 -0.40
C TYR A 136 10.93 -19.48 -0.33
N HIS A 137 11.74 -19.24 -1.35
CA HIS A 137 12.50 -18.03 -1.57
C HIS A 137 12.11 -17.42 -2.91
N LEU A 138 11.94 -16.10 -2.93
CA LEU A 138 11.65 -15.35 -4.16
C LEU A 138 12.95 -14.86 -4.79
N TYR A 139 13.13 -15.14 -6.07
CA TYR A 139 14.27 -14.70 -6.88
C TYR A 139 13.77 -13.77 -7.98
N SER A 140 14.46 -12.67 -8.20
CA SER A 140 14.27 -11.86 -9.41
C SER A 140 15.16 -12.43 -10.51
N VAL A 141 14.56 -12.94 -11.57
CA VAL A 141 15.27 -13.61 -12.67
C VAL A 141 14.87 -13.02 -14.01
N GLU A 142 15.79 -13.02 -14.96
CA GLU A 142 15.50 -12.70 -16.35
C GLU A 142 15.56 -14.00 -17.15
N ILE A 143 14.47 -14.36 -17.81
CA ILE A 143 14.41 -15.57 -18.65
C ILE A 143 14.90 -15.22 -20.05
N GLU A 144 15.68 -16.13 -20.67
CA GLU A 144 16.14 -15.98 -22.05
C GLU A 144 14.97 -15.65 -22.99
N HIS A 145 15.19 -14.67 -23.87
CA HIS A 145 14.23 -14.13 -24.84
C HIS A 145 13.04 -13.33 -24.28
N GLY A 146 12.92 -13.17 -22.96
CA GLY A 146 11.85 -12.37 -22.34
C GLY A 146 12.17 -10.88 -22.21
N GLY A 147 13.44 -10.52 -21.99
CA GLY A 147 13.88 -9.14 -21.70
C GLY A 147 13.17 -8.49 -20.49
N ARG A 148 12.40 -9.29 -19.75
CA ARG A 148 11.56 -8.89 -18.62
C ARG A 148 12.06 -9.62 -17.39
N GLU A 149 12.27 -8.83 -16.35
CA GLU A 149 12.48 -9.31 -15.00
C GLU A 149 11.18 -9.96 -14.51
N VAL A 150 11.28 -11.20 -14.03
CA VAL A 150 10.16 -11.99 -13.51
C VAL A 150 10.54 -12.55 -12.16
N TYR A 151 9.54 -12.78 -11.32
CA TYR A 151 9.73 -13.33 -9.99
C TYR A 151 9.58 -14.85 -10.01
N TYR A 152 10.58 -15.56 -9.50
CA TYR A 152 10.61 -17.01 -9.41
C TYR A 152 10.62 -17.47 -7.95
N LEU A 153 9.59 -18.22 -7.56
CA LEU A 153 9.40 -18.79 -6.23
C LEU A 153 9.95 -20.21 -6.19
N ALA A 154 11.04 -20.43 -5.46
CA ALA A 154 11.71 -21.73 -5.37
C ALA A 154 12.14 -22.08 -3.95
N ARG A 155 12.13 -23.37 -3.62
CA ARG A 155 12.71 -23.89 -2.38
C ARG A 155 14.20 -24.14 -2.50
N LYS A 156 14.66 -24.48 -3.71
CA LYS A 156 16.07 -24.70 -4.00
C LYS A 156 16.77 -23.41 -4.40
N ALA A 157 18.05 -23.30 -4.07
CA ALA A 157 18.88 -22.18 -4.48
C ALA A 157 19.04 -22.17 -6.00
N VAL A 158 18.78 -21.01 -6.60
CA VAL A 158 18.83 -20.82 -8.06
C VAL A 158 20.14 -20.13 -8.43
N ARG A 159 20.82 -20.62 -9.47
CA ARG A 159 22.07 -20.02 -9.98
C ARG A 159 21.91 -19.48 -11.40
N ARG A 160 22.70 -18.46 -11.74
CA ARG A 160 22.74 -17.90 -13.10
C ARG A 160 23.19 -18.97 -14.09
N GLY A 161 22.47 -19.13 -15.19
CA GLY A 161 22.74 -20.11 -16.25
C GLY A 161 22.12 -21.48 -16.03
N GLU A 162 21.40 -21.69 -14.91
CA GLU A 162 20.68 -22.93 -14.66
C GLU A 162 19.33 -22.96 -15.41
N SER A 163 19.00 -24.10 -16.03
CA SER A 163 17.68 -24.31 -16.61
C SER A 163 16.65 -24.57 -15.50
N ILE A 164 15.71 -23.63 -15.31
CA ILE A 164 14.65 -23.75 -14.31
C ILE A 164 13.37 -24.33 -14.93
N ARG A 165 12.71 -25.24 -14.20
CA ARG A 165 11.35 -25.68 -14.54
C ARG A 165 10.36 -24.91 -13.70
N TYR A 166 9.35 -24.35 -14.34
CA TYR A 166 8.39 -23.49 -13.67
C TYR A 166 6.95 -23.76 -14.10
N VAL A 167 6.03 -23.42 -13.22
CA VAL A 167 4.60 -23.23 -13.51
C VAL A 167 4.27 -21.76 -13.34
N ARG A 168 3.57 -21.18 -14.31
CA ARG A 168 3.12 -19.78 -14.22
C ARG A 168 2.04 -19.65 -13.15
N LEU A 169 2.29 -18.81 -12.15
CA LEU A 169 1.33 -18.48 -11.09
C LEU A 169 0.57 -17.18 -11.40
N SER A 170 1.24 -16.21 -12.03
CA SER A 170 0.68 -14.93 -12.48
C SER A 170 1.48 -14.37 -13.66
N ASP A 171 1.19 -13.15 -14.10
CA ASP A 171 1.84 -12.54 -15.27
C ASP A 171 3.36 -12.45 -15.13
N ASP A 172 3.83 -12.06 -13.94
CA ASP A 172 5.25 -11.86 -13.62
C ASP A 172 5.75 -12.82 -12.52
N ILE A 173 4.98 -13.87 -12.18
CA ILE A 173 5.32 -14.79 -11.07
C ILE A 173 5.28 -16.25 -11.53
N TYR A 174 6.39 -16.95 -11.29
CA TYR A 174 6.61 -18.34 -11.63
C TYR A 174 6.95 -19.15 -10.37
N LEU A 175 6.44 -20.38 -10.28
CA LEU A 175 6.65 -21.29 -9.16
C LEU A 175 7.48 -22.50 -9.60
N GLU A 176 8.45 -22.91 -8.79
CA GLU A 176 9.24 -24.13 -8.97
C GLU A 176 8.33 -25.38 -9.12
N ARG A 177 8.70 -26.26 -10.06
CA ARG A 177 8.03 -27.54 -10.31
C ARG A 177 8.90 -28.75 -10.00
#